data_AF-A0A135TFP6-F1
#
_entry.id   AF-A0A135TFP6-F1
#
_cell.length_a   1.000
_cell.length_b   1.000
_cell.length_c   1.000
_cell.angle_alpha   90.00
_cell.angle_beta   90.00
_cell.angle_gamma   90.00
#
_symmetry.space_group_name_H-M   'P 1'
#
loop_
_entity.id
_entity.type
_entity.pdbx_description
1 polymer ?
#
loop_
_entity_poly.entity_id
_entity_poly.type
_entity_poly.pdbx_seq_one_letter_code
_entity_poly.pdbx_strand_id
1 'polypeptide(L)'
;MADFDVSDLEVLDPNFADFSLSNFNLPNFGIPTDEYALDAFQWPAEENLMADFMSSAVPPMGEEAPFQADLDIIDNVMVPSAEKQWVFDVLLNDIIPYRYHDHLRLFPDIEFYRTLLYNRSNRDEIWGLVQRFHEWISSVAASSPAEADEAIAALKHRAVFHGWPRSQEIRSDAANEPVQDPLEQQQGQVEPESIPSMSPSTDMPAPLREKARSQSLSLYKHEHPLLQAELVVTPAFEFKGLIQSMDHFAEVDNAYERHVKRAAGAPPKDDPSWPTSSGKQREYVQQLFESITDLSDFFELRKARERLGNIANAQENPATPEDEGNPRKRRRGRSSQNVDIVPARPKGMSKTDWALVDAESSPTDLLDAVIHHRISGVEVELLCWRLLRSAMEQQQGFTMRPLWSGTRTVSTWEHFDTFSARWTAICGNLQDCKMILHSLTRADWFCKYAGAPSKERGAKLSNDLLNGRRDIQNQVGREVIKEKTSTQDWFTTDDFEIRDKAGDLVLKGGHLGDKKRRQLALRSNERDI
;
A
#
# COMPACT_ATOMS: atom_id res chain seq x y z
N MET A 1 38.99 -29.00 22.80
CA MET A 1 38.96 -28.59 24.21
C MET A 1 39.39 -27.14 24.26
N ALA A 2 38.41 -26.26 24.16
CA ALA A 2 38.54 -24.83 24.35
C ALA A 2 37.24 -24.45 25.08
N ASP A 3 37.38 -24.04 26.34
CA ASP A 3 36.27 -23.65 27.20
C ASP A 3 35.73 -22.31 26.71
N PHE A 4 34.43 -22.27 26.46
CA PHE A 4 33.68 -21.05 26.17
C PHE A 4 32.94 -20.63 27.44
N ASP A 5 33.29 -19.45 27.92
CA ASP A 5 32.73 -18.79 29.10
C ASP A 5 31.33 -18.27 28.78
N VAL A 6 30.35 -18.69 29.59
CA VAL A 6 28.93 -18.33 29.47
C VAL A 6 28.65 -17.29 30.54
N SER A 7 28.87 -16.02 30.22
CA SER A 7 28.61 -14.94 31.19
C SER A 7 28.25 -13.57 30.61
N ASP A 8 27.88 -13.46 29.32
CA ASP A 8 27.42 -12.19 28.73
C ASP A 8 26.12 -12.33 27.90
N LEU A 9 25.06 -12.87 28.53
CA LEU A 9 23.75 -12.95 27.87
C LEU A 9 22.61 -12.67 28.85
N GLU A 10 22.48 -11.41 29.28
CA GLU A 10 21.30 -10.92 30.00
C GLU A 10 21.21 -9.39 29.92
N VAL A 11 20.42 -8.86 28.98
CA VAL A 11 19.41 -7.78 29.20
C VAL A 11 18.41 -7.85 28.04
N LEU A 12 17.33 -8.62 28.21
CA LEU A 12 16.10 -8.43 27.43
C LEU A 12 14.98 -8.05 28.40
N ASP A 13 14.27 -6.99 28.01
CA ASP A 13 13.17 -6.34 28.71
C ASP A 13 12.02 -7.34 29.00
N PRO A 14 11.63 -7.55 30.27
CA PRO A 14 10.69 -8.62 30.66
C PRO A 14 9.20 -8.27 30.44
N ASN A 15 8.84 -7.17 29.78
CA ASN A 15 7.44 -6.75 29.66
C ASN A 15 6.71 -7.15 28.37
N PHE A 16 7.16 -8.18 27.65
CA PHE A 16 6.47 -8.67 26.44
C PHE A 16 5.88 -10.10 26.55
N ALA A 17 5.83 -10.66 27.75
CA ALA A 17 5.25 -11.96 28.03
C ALA A 17 4.05 -11.83 28.98
N ASP A 18 2.92 -11.34 28.47
CA ASP A 18 1.58 -11.68 28.99
C ASP A 18 0.51 -11.21 28.01
N PHE A 19 0.33 -11.97 26.93
CA PHE A 19 -0.91 -11.96 26.14
C PHE A 19 -1.49 -13.37 26.18
N SER A 20 -2.17 -13.68 27.29
CA SER A 20 -2.95 -14.90 27.44
C SER A 20 -4.25 -14.78 26.64
N LEU A 21 -4.45 -15.66 25.65
CA LEU A 21 -5.68 -15.77 24.85
C LEU A 21 -6.83 -16.52 25.56
N SER A 22 -6.80 -16.63 26.90
CA SER A 22 -7.76 -17.47 27.64
C SER A 22 -9.06 -16.80 28.10
N ASN A 23 -9.39 -15.58 27.67
CA ASN A 23 -10.62 -14.88 28.09
C ASN A 23 -11.55 -14.48 26.93
N PHE A 24 -11.87 -15.42 26.03
CA PHE A 24 -13.08 -15.34 25.22
C PHE A 24 -14.18 -16.20 25.85
N ASN A 25 -14.97 -15.59 26.74
CA ASN A 25 -16.30 -16.10 27.07
C ASN A 25 -17.22 -15.79 25.89
N LEU A 26 -17.49 -16.79 25.06
CA LEU A 26 -18.58 -16.73 24.08
C LEU A 26 -19.92 -16.63 24.83
N PRO A 27 -20.80 -15.67 24.52
CA PRO A 27 -22.15 -15.70 25.03
C PRO A 27 -22.89 -16.90 24.44
N ASN A 28 -23.47 -17.69 25.34
CA ASN A 28 -24.38 -18.78 25.02
C ASN A 28 -25.67 -18.19 24.41
N PHE A 29 -25.79 -18.21 23.08
CA PHE A 29 -27.04 -17.85 22.41
C PHE A 29 -27.90 -19.10 22.26
N GLY A 30 -28.88 -19.22 23.15
CA GLY A 30 -30.00 -20.12 22.99
C GLY A 30 -30.76 -19.80 21.70
N ILE A 31 -31.22 -20.86 21.04
CA ILE A 31 -32.01 -20.87 19.81
C ILE A 31 -33.34 -20.13 20.06
N PRO A 32 -33.65 -19.04 19.32
CA PRO A 32 -35.02 -18.62 19.09
C PRO A 32 -35.52 -19.35 17.84
N THR A 33 -36.55 -20.17 18.04
CA THR A 33 -37.43 -20.68 16.98
C THR A 33 -38.20 -19.54 16.33
N ASP A 34 -38.39 -19.67 15.02
CA ASP A 34 -39.35 -19.02 14.14
C ASP A 34 -39.00 -17.69 13.43
N GLU A 35 -39.13 -17.81 12.09
CA GLU A 35 -39.38 -16.84 11.02
C GLU A 35 -38.54 -15.55 11.01
N TYR A 36 -37.51 -15.54 10.15
CA TYR A 36 -37.11 -14.48 9.19
C TYR A 36 -35.64 -14.74 8.81
N ALA A 37 -35.43 -15.71 7.92
CA ALA A 37 -34.14 -15.97 7.29
C ALA A 37 -34.35 -16.30 5.81
N LEU A 38 -34.41 -15.26 4.99
CA LEU A 38 -34.23 -15.31 3.53
C LEU A 38 -33.89 -13.88 3.10
N ASP A 39 -32.59 -13.57 3.04
CA ASP A 39 -31.98 -12.80 1.96
C ASP A 39 -30.49 -12.58 2.26
N ALA A 40 -29.69 -13.50 1.74
CA ALA A 40 -28.25 -13.30 1.61
C ALA A 40 -27.81 -13.82 0.23
N PHE A 41 -27.36 -12.87 -0.60
CA PHE A 41 -26.56 -13.03 -1.82
C PHE A 41 -27.26 -13.60 -3.07
N GLN A 42 -28.07 -12.76 -3.70
CA GLN A 42 -28.32 -12.78 -5.14
C GLN A 42 -27.56 -11.61 -5.80
N TRP A 43 -26.74 -11.89 -6.80
CA TRP A 43 -26.13 -10.86 -7.66
C TRP A 43 -27.21 -10.31 -8.60
N PRO A 44 -27.53 -9.01 -8.63
CA PRO A 44 -28.44 -8.50 -9.64
C PRO A 44 -27.70 -8.41 -10.97
N ALA A 45 -28.30 -9.01 -11.99
CA ALA A 45 -28.14 -8.55 -13.35
C ALA A 45 -28.59 -7.09 -13.43
N GLU A 46 -27.97 -6.32 -14.32
CA GLU A 46 -28.38 -4.97 -14.69
C GLU A 46 -29.85 -4.98 -15.12
N GLU A 47 -30.76 -4.55 -14.25
CA GLU A 47 -32.04 -3.88 -14.55
C GLU A 47 -32.78 -3.58 -13.23
N ASN A 48 -33.25 -2.32 -13.07
CA ASN A 48 -34.04 -1.75 -11.97
C ASN A 48 -33.34 -1.38 -10.63
N LEU A 49 -32.41 -0.41 -10.67
CA LEU A 49 -31.83 0.25 -9.48
C LEU A 49 -32.47 1.60 -9.11
N MET A 50 -33.73 1.86 -9.52
CA MET A 50 -34.40 3.15 -9.28
C MET A 50 -35.69 3.05 -8.44
N ALA A 51 -36.19 1.86 -8.13
CA ALA A 51 -37.49 1.71 -7.45
C ALA A 51 -37.40 1.56 -5.92
N ASP A 52 -36.32 1.00 -5.37
CA ASP A 52 -36.22 0.68 -3.94
C ASP A 52 -35.53 1.76 -3.09
N PHE A 53 -35.08 2.87 -3.70
CA PHE A 53 -34.44 3.98 -2.97
C PHE A 53 -35.43 5.08 -2.52
N MET A 54 -36.74 4.90 -2.74
CA MET A 54 -37.75 5.94 -2.52
C MET A 54 -38.76 5.65 -1.40
N SER A 55 -38.57 4.65 -0.55
CA SER A 55 -39.54 4.39 0.53
C SER A 55 -38.88 4.08 1.87
N SER A 56 -39.22 4.92 2.86
CA SER A 56 -38.97 4.78 4.31
C SER A 56 -37.68 5.38 4.89
N ALA A 57 -37.60 6.71 4.88
CA ALA A 57 -37.35 7.50 6.11
C ALA A 57 -37.63 8.98 5.81
N VAL A 58 -38.83 9.46 6.15
CA VAL A 58 -39.03 10.91 6.33
C VAL A 58 -38.49 11.21 7.73
N PRO A 59 -37.36 11.93 7.87
CA PRO A 59 -36.91 12.36 9.18
C PRO A 59 -37.89 13.41 9.72
N PRO A 60 -38.09 13.48 11.05
CA PRO A 60 -38.92 14.50 11.66
C PRO A 60 -38.42 15.89 11.23
N MET A 61 -39.32 16.71 10.69
CA MET A 61 -39.03 18.10 10.34
C MET A 61 -38.54 18.87 11.58
N GLY A 62 -37.23 19.12 11.65
CA GLY A 62 -36.66 19.98 12.69
C GLY A 62 -35.18 19.75 13.03
N GLU A 63 -34.57 18.63 12.65
CA GLU A 63 -33.13 18.42 12.87
C GLU A 63 -32.34 18.99 11.68
N GLU A 64 -31.70 20.14 11.90
CA GLU A 64 -30.67 20.66 10.99
C GLU A 64 -29.62 19.56 10.76
N ALA A 65 -29.25 19.33 9.50
CA ALA A 65 -28.27 18.30 9.15
C ALA A 65 -26.99 18.49 10.01
N PRO A 66 -26.38 17.44 10.58
CA PRO A 66 -25.28 17.58 11.54
C PRO A 66 -24.11 18.45 11.04
N PHE A 67 -23.85 18.44 9.74
CA PHE A 67 -22.78 19.23 9.12
C PHE A 67 -23.17 20.70 8.84
N GLN A 68 -24.45 21.05 8.90
CA GLN A 68 -24.90 22.44 8.70
C GLN A 68 -24.34 23.37 9.78
N ALA A 69 -24.26 22.91 11.03
CA ALA A 69 -23.63 23.66 12.10
C ALA A 69 -22.14 23.95 11.82
N ASP A 70 -21.42 23.02 11.17
CA ASP A 70 -20.03 23.25 10.77
C ASP A 70 -19.93 24.29 9.63
N LEU A 71 -20.88 24.31 8.69
CA LEU A 71 -20.99 25.35 7.67
C LEU A 71 -21.29 26.72 8.29
N ASP A 72 -22.15 26.77 9.29
CA ASP A 72 -22.49 28.00 10.00
C ASP A 72 -21.28 28.55 10.78
N ILE A 73 -20.45 27.67 11.35
CA ILE A 73 -19.16 28.04 11.97
C ILE A 73 -18.21 28.64 10.92
N ILE A 74 -18.14 28.05 9.73
CA ILE A 74 -17.33 28.58 8.62
C ILE A 74 -17.83 29.97 8.20
N ASP A 75 -19.14 30.16 8.09
CA ASP A 75 -19.74 31.40 7.61
C ASP A 75 -19.81 32.49 8.71
N ASN A 76 -19.66 32.13 10.00
CA ASN A 76 -19.72 33.06 11.13
C ASN A 76 -18.48 33.98 11.24
N VAL A 77 -18.67 35.28 11.07
CA VAL A 77 -17.59 36.30 11.10
C VAL A 77 -16.84 36.36 12.44
N MET A 78 -17.47 35.93 13.55
CA MET A 78 -16.87 35.95 14.89
C MET A 78 -15.92 34.78 15.15
N VAL A 79 -15.96 33.71 14.33
CA VAL A 79 -15.08 32.55 14.48
C VAL A 79 -13.68 32.89 13.97
N PRO A 80 -12.61 32.62 14.76
CA PRO A 80 -11.23 32.90 14.34
C PRO A 80 -10.86 32.26 13.00
N SER A 81 -10.09 32.97 12.18
CA SER A 81 -9.67 32.47 10.86
C SER A 81 -8.88 31.15 10.94
N ALA A 82 -8.16 30.92 12.04
CA ALA A 82 -7.40 29.69 12.27
C ALA A 82 -8.31 28.45 12.38
N GLU A 83 -9.47 28.60 13.03
CA GLU A 83 -10.43 27.52 13.22
C GLU A 83 -11.12 27.18 11.89
N LYS A 84 -11.48 28.20 11.09
CA LYS A 84 -12.01 28.00 9.73
C LYS A 84 -10.99 27.33 8.80
N GLN A 85 -9.75 27.77 8.85
CA GLN A 85 -8.65 27.19 8.07
C GLN A 85 -8.43 25.71 8.43
N TRP A 86 -8.52 25.37 9.71
CA TRP A 86 -8.43 23.99 10.17
C TRP A 86 -9.54 23.10 9.58
N VAL A 87 -10.79 23.59 9.53
CA VAL A 87 -11.90 22.85 8.89
C VAL A 87 -11.61 22.63 7.40
N PHE A 88 -11.18 23.66 6.68
CA PHE A 88 -10.83 23.53 5.26
C PHE A 88 -9.66 22.57 5.02
N ASP A 89 -8.63 22.61 5.86
CA ASP A 89 -7.49 21.69 5.78
C ASP A 89 -7.95 20.24 5.86
N VAL A 90 -8.81 19.91 6.83
CA VAL A 90 -9.32 18.54 7.00
C VAL A 90 -10.18 18.13 5.80
N LEU A 91 -11.17 18.94 5.43
CA LEU A 91 -12.12 18.56 4.39
C LEU A 91 -11.47 18.50 2.99
N LEU A 92 -10.70 19.52 2.61
CA LEU A 92 -10.18 19.68 1.26
C LEU A 92 -8.89 18.92 1.00
N ASN A 93 -8.08 18.62 2.02
CA ASN A 93 -6.85 17.82 1.84
C ASN A 93 -7.03 16.35 2.22
N ASP A 94 -7.86 16.03 3.21
CA ASP A 94 -7.89 14.69 3.79
C ASP A 94 -9.14 13.89 3.42
N ILE A 95 -10.25 14.54 3.05
CA ILE A 95 -11.49 13.84 2.68
C ILE A 95 -11.76 13.90 1.18
N ILE A 96 -11.99 15.09 0.64
CA ILE A 96 -12.42 15.34 -0.74
C ILE A 96 -11.49 14.72 -1.81
N PRO A 97 -10.15 14.72 -1.66
CA PRO A 97 -9.26 14.13 -2.65
C PRO A 97 -9.44 12.63 -2.87
N TYR A 98 -10.11 11.93 -1.96
CA TYR A 98 -10.36 10.49 -2.04
C TYR A 98 -11.71 10.14 -2.64
N ARG A 99 -12.53 11.13 -3.04
CA ARG A 99 -13.77 10.90 -3.76
C ARG A 99 -13.47 10.19 -5.09
N TYR A 100 -14.25 9.15 -5.41
CA TYR A 100 -14.10 8.43 -6.67
C TYR A 100 -14.46 9.35 -7.84
N HIS A 101 -13.76 9.16 -8.96
CA HIS A 101 -14.02 9.89 -10.22
C HIS A 101 -14.75 9.02 -11.25
N ASP A 102 -15.36 7.92 -10.80
CA ASP A 102 -16.18 7.05 -11.63
C ASP A 102 -17.59 7.65 -11.85
N HIS A 103 -18.46 6.90 -12.53
CA HIS A 103 -19.79 7.34 -12.93
C HIS A 103 -20.72 7.69 -11.76
N LEU A 104 -20.48 7.13 -10.56
CA LEU A 104 -21.29 7.42 -9.37
C LEU A 104 -20.67 8.52 -8.50
N ARG A 105 -19.38 8.83 -8.69
CA ARG A 105 -18.64 9.89 -7.97
C ARG A 105 -18.84 9.82 -6.45
N LEU A 106 -18.89 8.60 -5.91
CA LEU A 106 -19.15 8.37 -4.49
C LEU A 106 -17.89 8.61 -3.66
N PHE A 107 -18.09 8.82 -2.36
CA PHE A 107 -17.00 8.79 -1.39
C PHE A 107 -16.73 7.33 -0.98
N PRO A 108 -15.46 6.96 -0.66
CA PRO A 108 -15.15 5.72 0.03
C PRO A 108 -15.98 5.56 1.30
N ASP A 109 -16.14 4.31 1.75
CA ASP A 109 -16.79 4.00 3.03
C ASP A 109 -16.13 4.74 4.21
N ILE A 110 -16.89 5.08 5.25
CA ILE A 110 -16.38 5.83 6.40
C ILE A 110 -15.19 5.13 7.09
N GLU A 111 -15.13 3.80 7.09
CA GLU A 111 -14.01 3.03 7.66
C GLU A 111 -12.69 3.22 6.88
N PHE A 112 -12.76 3.59 5.58
CA PHE A 112 -11.58 4.00 4.82
C PHE A 112 -10.92 5.22 5.47
N TYR A 113 -11.71 6.23 5.84
CA TYR A 113 -11.21 7.45 6.47
C TYR A 113 -10.68 7.18 7.88
N ARG A 114 -11.27 6.22 8.60
CA ARG A 114 -10.73 5.78 9.90
C ARG A 114 -9.30 5.24 9.76
N THR A 115 -9.05 4.49 8.70
CA THR A 115 -7.72 3.95 8.39
C THR A 115 -6.77 5.03 7.89
N LEU A 116 -7.24 5.88 6.98
CA LEU A 116 -6.46 6.97 6.40
C LEU A 116 -5.92 7.94 7.47
N LEU A 117 -6.77 8.26 8.46
CA LEU A 117 -6.48 9.21 9.51
C LEU A 117 -5.84 8.58 10.75
N TYR A 118 -5.55 7.26 10.72
CA TYR A 118 -5.06 6.50 11.88
C TYR A 118 -3.79 7.11 12.51
N ASN A 119 -2.85 7.58 11.69
CA ASN A 119 -1.57 8.14 12.15
C ASN A 119 -1.59 9.66 12.38
N ARG A 120 -2.76 10.31 12.28
CA ARG A 120 -2.86 11.76 12.48
C ARG A 120 -2.88 12.06 13.98
N SER A 121 -2.03 12.97 14.42
CA SER A 121 -1.87 13.30 15.85
C SER A 121 -3.14 13.86 16.50
N ASN A 122 -4.01 14.51 15.72
CA ASN A 122 -5.28 15.07 16.18
C ASN A 122 -6.50 14.29 15.67
N ARG A 123 -6.37 12.97 15.46
CA ARG A 123 -7.42 12.11 14.92
C ARG A 123 -8.75 12.25 15.65
N ASP A 124 -8.72 12.19 16.98
CA ASP A 124 -9.95 12.17 17.79
C ASP A 124 -10.71 13.50 17.69
N GLU A 125 -9.99 14.61 17.54
CA GLU A 125 -10.56 15.95 17.36
C GLU A 125 -11.23 16.12 15.99
N ILE A 126 -10.63 15.57 14.93
CA ILE A 126 -11.17 15.71 13.56
C ILE A 126 -12.24 14.68 13.23
N TRP A 127 -12.31 13.55 13.95
CA TRP A 127 -13.15 12.42 13.56
C TRP A 127 -14.64 12.79 13.51
N GLY A 128 -15.10 13.60 14.46
CA GLY A 128 -16.48 14.09 14.47
C GLY A 128 -16.83 14.93 13.23
N LEU A 129 -15.93 15.81 12.80
CA LEU A 129 -16.10 16.61 11.59
C LEU A 129 -16.11 15.73 10.32
N VAL A 130 -15.19 14.76 10.26
CA VAL A 130 -15.09 13.81 9.13
C VAL A 130 -16.38 13.02 8.98
N GLN A 131 -16.92 12.50 10.08
CA GLN A 131 -18.15 11.71 10.06
C GLN A 131 -19.35 12.55 9.59
N ARG A 132 -19.55 13.74 10.18
CA ARG A 132 -20.68 14.62 9.80
C ARG A 132 -20.60 15.06 8.33
N PHE A 133 -19.42 15.44 7.87
CA PHE A 133 -19.22 15.80 6.47
C PHE A 133 -19.49 14.62 5.53
N HIS A 134 -18.97 13.43 5.86
CA HIS A 134 -19.14 12.21 5.05
C HIS A 134 -20.61 11.81 4.94
N GLU A 135 -21.34 11.79 6.06
CA GLU A 135 -22.78 11.50 6.08
C GLU A 135 -23.56 12.51 5.21
N TRP A 136 -23.27 13.82 5.38
CA TRP A 136 -23.91 14.87 4.61
C TRP A 136 -23.63 14.78 3.10
N ILE A 137 -22.36 14.71 2.71
CA ILE A 137 -21.99 14.72 1.28
C ILE A 137 -22.38 13.41 0.59
N SER A 138 -22.41 12.28 1.31
CA SER A 138 -22.89 11.01 0.76
C SER A 138 -24.40 11.04 0.52
N SER A 139 -25.18 11.68 1.41
CA SER A 139 -26.61 11.90 1.22
C SER A 139 -26.89 12.79 -0.01
N VAL A 140 -26.12 13.87 -0.17
CA VAL A 140 -26.20 14.75 -1.35
C VAL A 140 -25.83 13.98 -2.62
N ALA A 141 -24.72 13.22 -2.60
CA ALA A 141 -24.25 12.46 -3.76
C ALA A 141 -25.21 11.33 -4.16
N ALA A 142 -25.88 10.70 -3.19
CA ALA A 142 -26.90 9.68 -3.44
C ALA A 142 -28.16 10.26 -4.11
N SER A 143 -28.49 11.52 -3.80
CA SER A 143 -29.62 12.23 -4.42
C SER A 143 -29.26 12.77 -5.81
N SER A 144 -28.09 13.42 -5.93
CA SER A 144 -27.58 14.00 -7.17
C SER A 144 -26.05 14.15 -7.11
N PRO A 145 -25.28 13.38 -7.90
CA PRO A 145 -23.83 13.52 -7.97
C PRO A 145 -23.36 14.92 -8.40
N ALA A 146 -24.17 15.62 -9.20
CA ALA A 146 -23.91 16.98 -9.67
C ALA A 146 -24.09 18.02 -8.55
N GLU A 147 -25.07 17.85 -7.67
CA GLU A 147 -25.23 18.72 -6.49
C GLU A 147 -24.07 18.54 -5.51
N ALA A 148 -23.54 17.32 -5.37
CA ALA A 148 -22.34 17.09 -4.58
C ALA A 148 -21.11 17.79 -5.18
N ASP A 149 -21.00 17.86 -6.52
CA ASP A 149 -19.95 18.65 -7.18
C ASP A 149 -20.08 20.15 -6.88
N GLU A 150 -21.31 20.68 -6.96
CA GLU A 150 -21.61 22.08 -6.66
C GLU A 150 -21.32 22.42 -5.19
N ALA A 151 -21.70 21.53 -4.27
CA ALA A 151 -21.40 21.65 -2.84
C ALA A 151 -19.88 21.70 -2.56
N ILE A 152 -19.10 20.84 -3.21
CA ILE A 152 -17.64 20.84 -3.09
C ILE A 152 -17.03 22.10 -3.72
N ALA A 153 -17.55 22.55 -4.86
CA ALA A 153 -17.11 23.79 -5.49
C ALA A 153 -17.39 25.00 -4.60
N ALA A 154 -18.57 25.08 -4.01
CA ALA A 154 -18.94 26.12 -3.04
C ALA A 154 -18.01 26.10 -1.81
N LEU A 155 -17.68 24.92 -1.29
CA LEU A 155 -16.74 24.78 -0.18
C LEU A 155 -15.33 25.27 -0.55
N LYS A 156 -14.85 24.96 -1.76
CA LYS A 156 -13.57 25.48 -2.27
C LYS A 156 -13.59 27.01 -2.41
N HIS A 157 -14.69 27.57 -2.91
CA HIS A 157 -14.85 29.02 -3.01
C HIS A 157 -14.84 29.70 -1.63
N ARG A 158 -15.53 29.14 -0.64
CA ARG A 158 -15.47 29.60 0.76
C ARG A 158 -14.05 29.55 1.30
N ALA A 159 -13.31 28.47 1.03
CA ALA A 159 -11.92 28.32 1.47
C ALA A 159 -11.04 29.45 0.92
N VAL A 160 -11.15 29.74 -0.39
CA VAL A 160 -10.43 30.86 -1.02
C VAL A 160 -10.81 32.20 -0.40
N PHE A 161 -12.10 32.43 -0.14
CA PHE A 161 -12.58 33.65 0.52
C PHE A 161 -11.97 33.83 1.92
N HIS A 162 -11.74 32.75 2.66
CA HIS A 162 -11.10 32.75 3.97
C HIS A 162 -9.55 32.64 3.92
N GLY A 163 -8.95 32.85 2.75
CA GLY A 163 -7.49 32.88 2.59
C GLY A 163 -6.83 31.51 2.65
N TRP A 164 -7.57 30.45 2.30
CA TRP A 164 -7.07 29.09 2.15
C TRP A 164 -6.89 28.72 0.66
N PRO A 165 -5.78 28.06 0.26
CA PRO A 165 -4.63 27.73 1.10
C PRO A 165 -3.84 28.99 1.44
N ARG A 166 -3.24 29.01 2.64
CA ARG A 166 -2.46 30.15 3.14
C ARG A 166 -1.36 30.46 2.13
N SER A 167 -1.46 31.59 1.44
CA SER A 167 -0.38 32.05 0.55
C SER A 167 0.84 32.24 1.44
N GLN A 168 1.89 31.44 1.23
CA GLN A 168 3.15 31.60 1.96
C GLN A 168 3.61 33.04 1.77
N GLU A 169 3.62 33.82 2.85
CA GLU A 169 4.31 35.10 2.89
C GLU A 169 5.78 34.83 2.54
N ILE A 170 6.17 35.28 1.34
CA ILE A 170 7.56 35.31 0.92
C ILE A 170 8.26 36.29 1.87
N ARG A 171 9.00 35.76 2.84
CA ARG A 171 9.98 36.54 3.61
C ARG A 171 11.05 37.01 2.64
N SER A 172 10.92 38.25 2.18
CA SER A 172 11.90 38.95 1.36
C SER A 172 13.06 39.43 2.23
N ASP A 173 14.02 38.56 2.51
CA ASP A 173 15.35 38.95 2.99
C ASP A 173 16.26 39.18 1.78
N ALA A 174 16.21 40.38 1.23
CA ALA A 174 17.21 40.89 0.30
C ALA A 174 17.26 42.42 0.37
N ALA A 175 18.13 42.94 1.22
CA ALA A 175 18.66 44.30 1.11
C ALA A 175 20.20 44.22 1.19
N ASN A 176 20.81 43.91 0.04
CA ASN A 176 22.18 44.30 -0.25
C ASN A 176 22.11 45.67 -0.92
N GLU A 177 22.66 46.69 -0.28
CA GLU A 177 23.10 47.94 -0.91
C GLU A 177 24.43 48.37 -0.23
N PRO A 178 25.27 49.13 -0.94
CA PRO A 178 26.71 48.96 -0.93
C PRO A 178 27.47 49.89 0.02
N VAL A 179 28.71 49.48 0.34
CA VAL A 179 29.72 50.24 1.06
C VAL A 179 30.22 51.42 0.24
N GLN A 180 30.05 52.66 0.75
CA GLN A 180 31.02 53.76 0.62
C GLN A 180 30.96 54.65 1.89
N ASP A 181 32.12 54.77 2.55
CA ASP A 181 32.49 55.77 3.57
C ASP A 181 32.49 57.20 2.97
N PRO A 182 32.46 58.33 3.74
CA PRO A 182 33.32 58.54 4.92
C PRO A 182 32.84 59.49 6.07
N LEU A 183 33.55 59.38 7.21
CA LEU A 183 33.99 60.46 8.14
C LEU A 183 32.95 61.41 8.80
N GLU A 184 32.75 61.28 10.12
CA GLU A 184 33.19 62.23 11.19
C GLU A 184 32.39 62.11 12.51
N GLN A 185 33.17 61.93 13.60
CA GLN A 185 33.08 62.54 14.93
C GLN A 185 31.80 62.45 15.81
N GLN A 186 31.97 61.82 16.99
CA GLN A 186 31.72 62.32 18.38
C GLN A 186 31.17 61.20 19.28
N GLN A 187 32.03 60.63 20.15
CA GLN A 187 32.17 60.95 21.58
C GLN A 187 30.98 60.50 22.46
N GLY A 188 31.27 59.57 23.39
CA GLY A 188 30.39 59.29 24.53
C GLY A 188 30.62 57.92 25.18
N GLN A 189 31.69 57.78 25.99
CA GLN A 189 31.81 56.74 27.02
C GLN A 189 30.74 56.93 28.10
N VAL A 190 30.07 55.85 28.56
CA VAL A 190 29.89 55.54 30.00
C VAL A 190 29.67 54.01 30.15
N GLU A 191 30.60 53.37 30.84
CA GLU A 191 30.39 52.22 31.75
C GLU A 191 30.61 52.79 33.18
N PRO A 192 30.22 52.16 34.33
CA PRO A 192 30.21 50.72 34.58
C PRO A 192 29.16 50.17 35.60
N GLU A 193 29.30 48.86 35.92
CA GLU A 193 29.09 48.16 37.21
C GLU A 193 27.73 47.49 37.60
N SER A 194 27.71 46.15 37.44
CA SER A 194 27.68 45.06 38.46
C SER A 194 26.53 44.86 39.49
N ILE A 195 25.73 43.77 39.27
CA ILE A 195 25.35 42.60 40.16
C ILE A 195 24.43 42.87 41.42
N PRO A 196 23.52 41.97 41.96
CA PRO A 196 23.24 40.52 41.73
C PRO A 196 21.75 40.02 41.67
N SER A 197 21.60 38.74 41.26
CA SER A 197 20.72 37.67 41.79
C SER A 197 19.18 37.70 41.59
N MET A 198 18.66 36.68 40.88
CA MET A 198 17.81 35.59 41.41
C MET A 198 17.17 34.83 40.22
N SER A 199 17.44 33.53 40.11
CA SER A 199 16.67 32.57 39.29
C SER A 199 15.24 32.44 39.84
N PRO A 200 14.23 32.01 39.06
CA PRO A 200 14.13 30.59 38.69
C PRO A 200 13.58 30.28 37.28
N SER A 201 14.06 29.16 36.75
CA SER A 201 13.31 28.10 36.05
C SER A 201 12.30 28.49 34.96
N THR A 202 12.62 28.19 33.69
CA THR A 202 11.62 27.59 32.78
C THR A 202 12.32 26.74 31.72
N ASP A 203 11.80 25.53 31.57
CA ASP A 203 12.21 24.49 30.63
C ASP A 203 12.31 24.96 29.18
N MET A 204 13.44 24.62 28.55
CA MET A 204 13.65 24.74 27.11
C MET A 204 13.37 23.40 26.45
N PRO A 205 12.32 23.26 25.63
CA PRO A 205 12.25 22.18 24.65
C PRO A 205 13.06 22.57 23.41
N ALA A 206 13.77 21.57 22.88
CA ALA A 206 14.61 21.62 21.69
C ALA A 206 13.87 22.14 20.45
N PRO A 207 14.57 22.76 19.48
CA PRO A 207 13.95 23.28 18.27
C PRO A 207 13.38 22.14 17.42
N LEU A 208 12.06 22.13 17.29
CA LEU A 208 11.31 21.30 16.34
C LEU A 208 11.77 21.66 14.92
N ARG A 209 12.37 20.68 14.25
CA ARG A 209 12.63 20.73 12.80
C ARG A 209 11.30 20.93 12.07
N GLU A 210 11.11 22.11 11.50
CA GLU A 210 10.08 22.39 10.50
C GLU A 210 10.32 21.48 9.27
N LYS A 211 9.59 20.37 9.19
CA LYS A 211 9.48 19.60 7.95
C LYS A 211 8.48 20.30 7.05
N ALA A 212 9.01 21.10 6.14
CA ALA A 212 8.30 21.69 5.01
C ALA A 212 7.48 20.63 4.26
N ARG A 213 6.14 20.69 4.39
CA ARG A 213 5.20 20.00 3.49
C ARG A 213 4.79 20.96 2.38
N SER A 214 5.67 21.07 1.40
CA SER A 214 5.34 21.65 0.10
C SER A 214 5.54 20.57 -0.96
N GLN A 215 4.47 19.86 -1.34
CA GLN A 215 4.40 19.15 -2.63
C GLN A 215 2.96 19.29 -3.15
N SER A 216 2.62 20.46 -3.71
CA SER A 216 2.94 20.86 -5.09
C SER A 216 2.32 19.89 -6.09
N LEU A 217 1.15 20.30 -6.60
CA LEU A 217 0.77 20.09 -8.00
C LEU A 217 1.92 20.64 -8.86
N SER A 218 2.97 19.85 -9.07
CA SER A 218 4.02 20.22 -10.00
C SER A 218 3.40 20.20 -11.39
N LEU A 219 3.10 21.39 -11.92
CA LEU A 219 2.90 21.61 -13.35
C LEU A 219 4.02 20.88 -14.08
N TYR A 220 3.66 19.85 -14.84
CA TYR A 220 4.57 19.04 -15.64
C TYR A 220 5.15 19.90 -16.78
N LYS A 221 6.14 20.74 -16.46
CA LYS A 221 6.90 21.46 -17.48
C LYS A 221 7.96 20.49 -18.00
N HIS A 222 7.62 19.78 -19.06
CA HIS A 222 8.56 18.89 -19.75
C HIS A 222 9.72 19.71 -20.33
N GLU A 223 10.94 19.22 -20.17
CA GLU A 223 12.14 19.84 -20.78
C GLU A 223 12.19 19.58 -22.31
N HIS A 224 11.55 18.51 -22.78
CA HIS A 224 11.53 18.15 -24.20
C HIS A 224 10.36 18.82 -24.95
N PRO A 225 10.62 19.60 -26.03
CA PRO A 225 9.60 20.38 -26.73
C PRO A 225 8.41 19.55 -27.24
N LEU A 226 8.68 18.37 -27.82
CA LEU A 226 7.61 17.48 -28.33
C LEU A 226 6.67 17.02 -27.22
N LEU A 227 7.21 16.59 -26.07
CA LEU A 227 6.42 16.09 -24.95
C LEU A 227 5.58 17.22 -24.33
N GLN A 228 6.17 18.42 -24.21
CA GLN A 228 5.47 19.59 -23.72
C GLN A 228 4.27 19.95 -24.63
N ALA A 229 4.44 19.83 -25.95
CA ALA A 229 3.38 20.14 -26.91
C ALA A 229 2.29 19.07 -26.98
N GLU A 230 2.66 17.78 -27.00
CA GLU A 230 1.72 16.70 -27.35
C GLU A 230 1.05 16.03 -26.14
N LEU A 231 1.64 16.05 -24.94
CA LEU A 231 1.03 15.38 -23.76
C LEU A 231 -0.23 16.07 -23.23
N VAL A 232 -0.45 17.34 -23.59
CA VAL A 232 -1.67 18.09 -23.24
C VAL A 232 -2.77 17.95 -24.30
N VAL A 233 -2.45 17.38 -25.46
CA VAL A 233 -3.39 17.24 -26.59
C VAL A 233 -4.25 15.99 -26.39
N THR A 234 -5.56 16.13 -26.57
CA THR A 234 -6.48 14.98 -26.55
C THR A 234 -6.14 14.02 -27.69
N PRO A 235 -5.99 12.71 -27.45
CA PRO A 235 -5.62 11.76 -28.48
C PRO A 235 -6.71 11.69 -29.55
N ALA A 236 -6.35 12.04 -30.80
CA ALA A 236 -7.24 11.94 -31.96
C ALA A 236 -7.36 10.50 -32.49
N PHE A 237 -6.57 9.57 -31.96
CA PHE A 237 -6.48 8.16 -32.40
C PHE A 237 -6.15 7.96 -33.90
N GLU A 238 -5.54 8.97 -34.54
CA GLU A 238 -4.96 8.89 -35.87
C GLU A 238 -3.41 8.84 -35.78
N PHE A 239 -2.77 8.03 -36.62
CA PHE A 239 -1.32 7.92 -36.64
C PHE A 239 -0.67 9.17 -37.28
N LYS A 240 0.01 9.98 -36.46
CA LYS A 240 0.67 11.23 -36.88
C LYS A 240 2.17 11.08 -37.22
N GLY A 241 2.80 9.95 -36.89
CA GLY A 241 4.24 9.78 -37.10
C GLY A 241 5.13 10.77 -36.33
N LEU A 242 4.72 11.18 -35.12
CA LEU A 242 5.43 12.18 -34.30
C LEU A 242 6.89 11.79 -33.98
N ILE A 243 7.13 10.49 -33.79
CA ILE A 243 8.46 9.92 -33.57
C ILE A 243 8.94 9.32 -34.91
N GLN A 244 10.08 9.81 -35.40
CA GLN A 244 10.50 9.65 -36.80
C GLN A 244 11.52 8.51 -37.02
N SER A 245 12.31 8.17 -36.01
CA SER A 245 13.39 7.20 -36.11
C SER A 245 13.66 6.55 -34.76
N MET A 246 14.51 5.52 -34.73
CA MET A 246 14.93 4.86 -33.49
C MET A 246 15.74 5.79 -32.58
N ASP A 247 16.58 6.65 -33.15
CA ASP A 247 17.36 7.63 -32.38
C ASP A 247 16.45 8.70 -31.77
N HIS A 248 15.47 9.20 -32.54
CA HIS A 248 14.47 10.13 -32.04
C HIS A 248 13.58 9.47 -30.97
N PHE A 249 13.24 8.20 -31.13
CA PHE A 249 12.57 7.42 -30.08
C PHE A 249 13.40 7.37 -28.81
N ALA A 250 14.69 7.00 -28.88
CA ALA A 250 15.55 6.89 -27.71
C ALA A 250 15.70 8.22 -26.95
N GLU A 251 15.76 9.34 -27.68
CA GLU A 251 15.77 10.70 -27.10
C GLU A 251 14.46 11.01 -26.38
N VAL A 252 13.32 10.84 -27.08
CA VAL A 252 11.98 11.16 -26.55
C VAL A 252 11.63 10.25 -25.38
N ASP A 253 11.94 8.97 -25.46
CA ASP A 253 11.69 7.97 -24.42
C ASP A 253 12.50 8.29 -23.16
N ASN A 254 13.79 8.61 -23.31
CA ASN A 254 14.64 9.04 -22.20
C ASN A 254 14.10 10.30 -21.50
N ALA A 255 13.70 11.31 -22.28
CA ALA A 255 13.10 12.53 -21.74
C ALA A 255 11.74 12.27 -21.09
N TYR A 256 10.96 11.35 -21.68
CA TYR A 256 9.67 10.94 -21.15
C TYR A 256 9.85 10.17 -19.84
N GLU A 257 10.84 9.31 -19.67
CA GLU A 257 11.06 8.64 -18.38
C GLU A 257 11.45 9.62 -17.26
N ARG A 258 12.18 10.70 -17.59
CA ARG A 258 12.67 11.72 -16.63
C ARG A 258 11.70 12.88 -16.36
N HIS A 259 10.50 12.85 -16.91
CA HIS A 259 9.55 13.98 -16.82
C HIS A 259 9.05 14.31 -15.40
N VAL A 260 9.00 13.34 -14.48
CA VAL A 260 8.67 13.60 -13.07
C VAL A 260 9.95 13.68 -12.25
N LYS A 261 10.21 14.88 -11.75
CA LYS A 261 11.28 15.16 -10.79
C LYS A 261 10.70 15.44 -9.40
N ARG A 262 11.17 14.69 -8.42
CA ARG A 262 10.85 14.82 -6.99
C ARG A 262 11.95 15.58 -6.26
N ALA A 263 11.69 15.92 -4.99
CA ALA A 263 12.71 16.46 -4.10
C ALA A 263 13.87 15.46 -3.97
N ALA A 264 14.96 15.77 -4.67
CA ALA A 264 16.21 15.01 -4.64
C ALA A 264 16.88 15.12 -3.27
N GLY A 265 17.68 14.11 -2.91
CA GLY A 265 18.58 14.21 -1.77
C GLY A 265 19.81 15.05 -2.09
N ALA A 266 20.91 14.83 -1.36
CA ALA A 266 22.19 15.46 -1.67
C ALA A 266 22.59 15.16 -3.13
N PRO A 267 22.96 16.20 -3.92
CA PRO A 267 23.40 16.00 -5.29
C PRO A 267 24.74 15.25 -5.33
N PRO A 268 25.10 14.63 -6.47
CA PRO A 268 26.31 13.79 -6.59
C PRO A 268 27.61 14.43 -6.11
N LYS A 269 27.74 15.76 -6.27
CA LYS A 269 28.92 16.53 -5.86
C LYS A 269 29.02 16.77 -4.35
N ASP A 270 27.87 16.77 -3.66
CA ASP A 270 27.76 17.09 -2.22
C ASP A 270 27.49 15.82 -1.39
N ASP A 271 27.28 14.67 -2.04
CA ASP A 271 27.07 13.37 -1.41
C ASP A 271 28.36 12.52 -1.46
N PRO A 272 29.08 12.34 -0.34
CA PRO A 272 30.31 11.55 -0.30
C PRO A 272 30.06 10.05 -0.56
N SER A 273 28.81 9.60 -0.45
CA SER A 273 28.42 8.22 -0.73
C SER A 273 28.06 7.97 -2.20
N TRP A 274 28.11 9.01 -3.05
CA TRP A 274 27.79 8.87 -4.45
C TRP A 274 28.75 7.88 -5.15
N PRO A 275 28.24 6.95 -5.99
CA PRO A 275 29.05 5.92 -6.64
C PRO A 275 29.78 6.45 -7.89
N THR A 276 30.68 7.44 -7.70
CA THR A 276 31.38 8.13 -8.79
C THR A 276 32.40 7.26 -9.52
N SER A 277 33.06 6.35 -8.79
CA SER A 277 34.10 5.47 -9.36
C SER A 277 33.56 4.06 -9.62
N SER A 278 34.13 3.38 -10.61
CA SER A 278 33.82 1.97 -10.90
C SER A 278 34.13 1.05 -9.71
N GLY A 279 35.14 1.39 -8.89
CA GLY A 279 35.43 0.70 -7.63
C GLY A 279 34.26 0.79 -6.66
N LYS A 280 33.75 2.00 -6.41
CA LYS A 280 32.62 2.23 -5.51
C LYS A 280 31.33 1.59 -6.02
N GLN A 281 31.10 1.63 -7.33
CA GLN A 281 29.96 0.94 -7.96
C GLN A 281 30.01 -0.57 -7.72
N ARG A 282 31.19 -1.19 -7.88
CA ARG A 282 31.37 -2.63 -7.59
C ARG A 282 31.16 -2.96 -6.12
N GLU A 283 31.61 -2.10 -5.19
CA GLU A 283 31.32 -2.28 -3.76
C GLU A 283 29.81 -2.32 -3.48
N TYR A 284 29.05 -1.40 -4.07
CA TYR A 284 27.59 -1.38 -3.92
C TYR A 284 26.91 -2.60 -4.56
N VAL A 285 27.36 -3.01 -5.75
CA VAL A 285 26.88 -4.22 -6.42
C VAL A 285 27.17 -5.46 -5.59
N GLN A 286 28.37 -5.57 -5.01
CA GLN A 286 28.75 -6.66 -4.12
C GLN A 286 27.84 -6.70 -2.88
N GLN A 287 27.64 -5.55 -2.22
CA GLN A 287 26.77 -5.46 -1.05
C GLN A 287 25.34 -5.97 -1.34
N LEU A 288 24.78 -5.57 -2.49
CA LEU A 288 23.46 -6.00 -2.90
C LEU A 288 23.42 -7.48 -3.29
N PHE A 289 24.47 -7.97 -3.97
CA PHE A 289 24.61 -9.39 -4.28
C PHE A 289 24.56 -10.23 -3.01
N GLU A 290 25.39 -9.87 -2.01
CA GLU A 290 25.44 -10.52 -0.71
C GLU A 290 24.08 -10.47 -0.02
N SER A 291 23.39 -9.32 -0.04
CA SER A 291 22.04 -9.17 0.53
C SER A 291 21.00 -10.05 -0.18
N ILE A 292 21.09 -10.25 -1.49
CA ILE A 292 20.19 -11.13 -2.24
C ILE A 292 20.47 -12.60 -1.88
N THR A 293 21.76 -12.98 -1.85
CA THR A 293 22.19 -14.37 -1.62
C THR A 293 22.29 -14.79 -0.16
N ASP A 294 22.16 -13.85 0.78
CA ASP A 294 21.98 -14.18 2.19
C ASP A 294 20.57 -14.76 2.40
N LEU A 295 20.55 -16.04 2.74
CA LEU A 295 19.34 -16.86 2.95
C LEU A 295 19.31 -17.46 4.36
N SER A 296 20.11 -16.91 5.26
CA SER A 296 20.21 -17.40 6.64
C SER A 296 18.94 -17.12 7.45
N ASP A 297 18.39 -15.91 7.30
CA ASP A 297 17.16 -15.48 7.96
C ASP A 297 16.40 -14.42 7.14
N PHE A 298 15.22 -14.78 6.65
CA PHE A 298 14.35 -13.89 5.89
C PHE A 298 12.87 -14.19 6.18
N PHE A 299 12.01 -13.24 5.86
CA PHE A 299 10.59 -13.25 6.22
C PHE A 299 9.86 -14.52 5.81
N GLU A 300 9.99 -14.94 4.55
CA GLU A 300 9.30 -16.12 4.04
C GLU A 300 9.79 -17.40 4.73
N LEU A 301 11.08 -17.49 5.09
CA LEU A 301 11.64 -18.60 5.86
C LEU A 301 11.12 -18.62 7.30
N ARG A 302 11.12 -17.48 8.00
CA ARG A 302 10.57 -17.38 9.36
C ARG A 302 9.10 -17.80 9.41
N LYS A 303 8.32 -17.33 8.43
CA LYS A 303 6.91 -17.71 8.27
C LYS A 303 6.72 -19.21 8.02
N ALA A 304 7.57 -19.82 7.20
CA ALA A 304 7.52 -21.26 6.94
C ALA A 304 7.87 -22.08 8.21
N ARG A 305 8.86 -21.64 8.99
CA ARG A 305 9.24 -22.24 10.27
C ARG A 305 8.11 -22.15 11.30
N GLU A 306 7.46 -20.99 11.42
CA GLU A 306 6.31 -20.79 12.30
C GLU A 306 5.16 -21.76 11.94
N ARG A 307 4.85 -21.90 10.65
CA ARG A 307 3.85 -22.87 10.17
C ARG A 307 4.21 -24.31 10.51
N LEU A 308 5.48 -24.69 10.36
CA LEU A 308 5.95 -26.02 10.73
C LEU A 308 5.75 -26.27 12.23
N GLY A 309 6.12 -25.30 13.07
CA GLY A 309 5.90 -25.36 14.52
C GLY A 309 4.43 -25.52 14.89
N ASN A 310 3.54 -24.74 14.27
CA ASN A 310 2.09 -24.85 14.49
C ASN A 310 1.53 -26.22 14.09
N ILE A 311 2.01 -26.81 12.99
CA ILE A 311 1.60 -28.15 12.55
C ILE A 311 2.11 -29.22 13.53
N ALA A 312 3.36 -29.11 14.00
CA ALA A 312 3.92 -30.05 14.98
C ALA A 312 3.12 -30.00 16.30
N ASN A 313 2.85 -28.80 16.82
CA ASN A 313 2.07 -28.62 18.05
C ASN A 313 0.63 -29.17 17.93
N ALA A 314 -0.01 -29.01 16.77
CA ALA A 314 -1.34 -29.55 16.51
C ALA A 314 -1.36 -31.09 16.41
N GLN A 315 -0.24 -31.72 16.06
CA GLN A 315 -0.11 -33.18 16.04
C GLN A 315 0.18 -33.75 17.43
N GLU A 316 0.88 -33.01 18.30
CA GLU A 316 1.13 -33.41 19.68
C GLU A 316 -0.09 -33.23 20.59
N ASN A 317 -0.95 -32.25 20.31
CA ASN A 317 -2.22 -32.03 21.00
C ASN A 317 -3.41 -32.18 20.04
N PRO A 318 -3.77 -33.41 19.62
CA PRO A 318 -5.01 -33.63 18.91
C PRO A 318 -6.15 -33.35 19.89
N ALA A 319 -6.78 -32.17 19.79
CA ALA A 319 -8.11 -31.98 20.35
C ALA A 319 -8.98 -33.07 19.73
N THR A 320 -9.47 -33.99 20.56
CA THR A 320 -10.41 -35.04 20.17
C THR A 320 -11.65 -34.39 19.58
N PRO A 321 -12.00 -34.75 18.35
CA PRO A 321 -13.34 -35.27 18.13
C PRO A 321 -13.22 -36.74 17.74
N GLU A 322 -13.98 -37.56 18.45
CA GLU A 322 -14.29 -38.91 18.04
C GLU A 322 -14.89 -38.85 16.62
N ASP A 323 -14.11 -39.27 15.63
CA ASP A 323 -14.63 -39.63 14.33
C ASP A 323 -14.36 -41.13 14.14
N GLU A 324 -15.20 -41.91 14.80
CA GLU A 324 -15.37 -43.32 14.49
C GLU A 324 -15.85 -43.45 13.03
N GLY A 325 -14.98 -43.99 12.18
CA GLY A 325 -15.45 -44.83 11.07
C GLY A 325 -15.05 -44.39 9.67
N ASN A 326 -13.90 -44.89 9.19
CA ASN A 326 -13.88 -45.46 7.85
C ASN A 326 -12.77 -46.53 7.65
N PRO A 327 -13.08 -47.84 7.76
CA PRO A 327 -12.10 -48.92 7.63
C PRO A 327 -11.55 -49.15 6.21
N ARG A 328 -12.04 -48.41 5.20
CA ARG A 328 -11.82 -48.79 3.79
C ARG A 328 -10.55 -48.27 3.10
N LYS A 329 -9.72 -47.44 3.73
CA LYS A 329 -8.47 -46.94 3.10
C LYS A 329 -7.20 -47.75 3.40
N ARG A 330 -7.28 -48.84 4.17
CA ARG A 330 -6.10 -49.60 4.62
C ARG A 330 -5.57 -50.69 3.67
N ARG A 331 -6.10 -50.81 2.45
CA ARG A 331 -5.74 -51.95 1.57
C ARG A 331 -5.44 -51.53 0.13
N ARG A 332 -4.30 -50.88 -0.10
CA ARG A 332 -3.54 -50.97 -1.36
C ARG A 332 -2.12 -50.42 -1.18
N GLY A 333 -1.12 -51.29 -1.38
CA GLY A 333 0.24 -50.87 -1.72
C GLY A 333 1.29 -50.97 -0.60
N ARG A 334 1.49 -52.15 -0.01
CA ARG A 334 2.78 -52.50 0.62
C ARG A 334 3.65 -53.12 -0.47
N SER A 335 4.51 -52.32 -1.09
CA SER A 335 5.69 -52.79 -1.80
C SER A 335 6.90 -52.09 -1.21
N SER A 336 7.68 -52.85 -0.45
CA SER A 336 9.01 -52.47 0.01
C SER A 336 9.89 -52.11 -1.16
N GLN A 337 10.44 -50.91 -1.17
CA GLN A 337 11.79 -50.64 -1.68
C GLN A 337 12.44 -49.61 -0.75
N ASN A 338 13.65 -49.94 -0.30
CA ASN A 338 14.59 -48.99 0.30
C ASN A 338 14.76 -47.82 -0.67
N VAL A 339 14.24 -46.67 -0.29
CA VAL A 339 14.54 -45.38 -0.92
C VAL A 339 14.88 -44.48 0.26
N ASP A 340 15.96 -43.71 0.12
CA ASP A 340 16.47 -42.77 1.12
C ASP A 340 15.35 -42.14 1.94
N ILE A 341 15.54 -42.08 3.26
CA ILE A 341 14.58 -41.53 4.22
C ILE A 341 14.53 -40.00 4.00
N VAL A 342 13.95 -39.58 2.88
CA VAL A 342 13.62 -38.18 2.64
C VAL A 342 12.44 -37.88 3.56
N PRO A 343 12.56 -36.90 4.48
CA PRO A 343 11.49 -36.56 5.39
C PRO A 343 10.23 -36.21 4.58
N ALA A 344 9.14 -36.94 4.84
CA ALA A 344 7.89 -36.73 4.13
C ALA A 344 7.28 -35.38 4.54
N ARG A 345 6.93 -34.54 3.56
CA ARG A 345 6.25 -33.26 3.79
C ARG A 345 5.04 -33.42 4.72
N PRO A 346 4.95 -32.66 5.84
CA PRO A 346 3.81 -32.70 6.73
C PRO A 346 2.49 -32.36 6.02
N LYS A 347 1.39 -33.00 6.43
CA LYS A 347 0.05 -32.66 5.94
C LYS A 347 -0.30 -31.24 6.35
N GLY A 348 -0.83 -30.44 5.42
CA GLY A 348 -1.17 -29.04 5.64
C GLY A 348 -0.07 -28.05 5.29
N MET A 349 1.17 -28.51 5.06
CA MET A 349 2.27 -27.64 4.62
C MET A 349 2.26 -27.48 3.10
N SER A 350 2.45 -26.24 2.62
CA SER A 350 2.56 -25.98 1.18
C SER A 350 3.87 -26.54 0.61
N LYS A 351 3.94 -26.73 -0.72
CA LYS A 351 5.19 -27.18 -1.37
C LYS A 351 6.31 -26.16 -1.17
N THR A 352 5.99 -24.87 -1.29
CA THR A 352 6.94 -23.77 -1.13
C THR A 352 7.45 -23.69 0.30
N ASP A 353 6.57 -23.69 1.30
CA ASP A 353 7.02 -23.63 2.70
C ASP A 353 7.90 -24.82 3.06
N TRP A 354 7.55 -26.02 2.58
CA TRP A 354 8.36 -27.21 2.83
C TRP A 354 9.76 -27.07 2.24
N ALA A 355 9.87 -26.61 1.00
CA ALA A 355 11.17 -26.35 0.37
C ALA A 355 11.99 -25.28 1.13
N LEU A 356 11.35 -24.39 1.89
CA LEU A 356 12.07 -23.39 2.68
C LEU A 356 12.65 -23.95 3.98
N VAL A 357 11.99 -24.93 4.59
CA VAL A 357 12.40 -25.49 5.90
C VAL A 357 13.15 -26.80 5.79
N ASP A 358 13.14 -27.43 4.63
CA ASP A 358 13.80 -28.70 4.39
C ASP A 358 15.32 -28.55 4.50
N ALA A 359 15.94 -29.34 5.38
CA ALA A 359 17.36 -29.28 5.67
C ALA A 359 18.23 -29.67 4.47
N GLU A 360 17.67 -30.40 3.51
CA GLU A 360 18.36 -30.80 2.27
C GLU A 360 18.31 -29.71 1.19
N SER A 361 17.52 -28.65 1.37
CA SER A 361 17.36 -27.60 0.35
C SER A 361 18.62 -26.75 0.23
N SER A 362 19.14 -26.66 -1.01
CA SER A 362 20.28 -25.79 -1.29
C SER A 362 19.87 -24.31 -1.29
N PRO A 363 20.81 -23.37 -1.15
CA PRO A 363 20.55 -21.93 -1.31
C PRO A 363 19.81 -21.59 -2.61
N THR A 364 20.09 -22.32 -3.70
CA THR A 364 19.41 -22.11 -4.98
C THR A 364 17.97 -22.58 -4.95
N ASP A 365 17.68 -23.68 -4.24
CA ASP A 365 16.32 -24.22 -4.10
C ASP A 365 15.46 -23.30 -3.21
N LEU A 366 16.05 -22.73 -2.17
CA LEU A 366 15.38 -21.73 -1.31
C LEU A 366 14.94 -20.52 -2.12
N LEU A 367 15.83 -19.95 -2.93
CA LEU A 367 15.49 -18.82 -3.79
C LEU A 367 14.44 -19.21 -4.85
N ASP A 368 14.60 -20.35 -5.53
CA ASP A 368 13.64 -20.84 -6.52
C ASP A 368 12.24 -21.06 -5.91
N ALA A 369 12.17 -21.54 -4.68
CA ALA A 369 10.91 -21.70 -3.96
C ALA A 369 10.16 -20.37 -3.81
N VAL A 370 10.87 -19.26 -3.57
CA VAL A 370 10.27 -17.93 -3.40
C VAL A 370 10.00 -17.25 -4.74
N ILE A 371 10.97 -17.25 -5.66
CA ILE A 371 10.87 -16.46 -6.91
C ILE A 371 10.27 -17.26 -8.08
N HIS A 372 10.11 -18.58 -7.91
CA HIS A 372 9.62 -19.51 -8.93
C HIS A 372 10.42 -19.43 -10.22
N HIS A 373 11.73 -19.26 -10.08
CA HIS A 373 12.68 -19.15 -11.16
C HIS A 373 14.08 -19.45 -10.62
N ARG A 374 14.82 -20.32 -11.31
CA ARG A 374 16.19 -20.64 -10.94
C ARG A 374 17.14 -19.59 -11.50
N ILE A 375 17.51 -18.63 -10.67
CA ILE A 375 18.39 -17.52 -11.05
C ILE A 375 19.87 -17.92 -10.94
N SER A 376 20.67 -17.55 -11.95
CA SER A 376 22.11 -17.74 -11.99
C SER A 376 22.87 -16.55 -11.38
N GLY A 377 24.13 -16.75 -11.01
CA GLY A 377 24.97 -15.69 -10.42
C GLY A 377 25.11 -14.46 -11.33
N VAL A 378 25.26 -14.65 -12.64
CA VAL A 378 25.35 -13.54 -13.60
C VAL A 378 24.03 -12.76 -13.69
N GLU A 379 22.89 -13.44 -13.56
CA GLU A 379 21.59 -12.78 -13.53
C GLU A 379 21.40 -11.97 -12.26
N VAL A 380 21.83 -12.48 -11.10
CA VAL A 380 21.84 -11.71 -9.85
C VAL A 380 22.71 -10.45 -10.00
N GLU A 381 23.91 -10.57 -10.58
CA GLU A 381 24.78 -9.42 -10.80
C GLU A 381 24.15 -8.39 -11.76
N LEU A 382 23.52 -8.84 -12.86
CA LEU A 382 22.77 -7.98 -13.78
C LEU A 382 21.61 -7.26 -13.08
N LEU A 383 20.88 -7.93 -12.18
CA LEU A 383 19.86 -7.29 -11.35
C LEU A 383 20.49 -6.20 -10.48
N CYS A 384 21.63 -6.47 -9.85
CA CYS A 384 22.33 -5.50 -9.01
C CYS A 384 22.72 -4.24 -9.80
N TRP A 385 23.29 -4.40 -10.99
CA TRP A 385 23.66 -3.28 -11.85
C TRP A 385 22.46 -2.45 -12.31
N ARG A 386 21.36 -3.12 -12.70
CA ARG A 386 20.11 -2.44 -13.09
C ARG A 386 19.51 -1.66 -11.93
N LEU A 387 19.55 -2.23 -10.73
CA LEU A 387 19.04 -1.57 -9.52
C LEU A 387 19.94 -0.42 -9.07
N LEU A 388 21.26 -0.54 -9.21
CA LEU A 388 22.21 0.55 -8.98
C LEU A 388 21.94 1.73 -9.89
N ARG A 389 21.84 1.49 -11.21
CA ARG A 389 21.49 2.53 -12.19
C ARG A 389 20.17 3.21 -11.82
N SER A 390 19.16 2.42 -11.50
CA SER A 390 17.85 2.95 -11.10
C SER A 390 17.95 3.78 -9.82
N ALA A 391 18.64 3.31 -8.79
CA ALA A 391 18.82 4.02 -7.53
C ALA A 391 19.55 5.35 -7.70
N MET A 392 20.51 5.45 -8.62
CA MET A 392 21.19 6.71 -8.93
C MET A 392 20.24 7.73 -9.56
N GLU A 393 19.38 7.32 -10.50
CA GLU A 393 18.35 8.20 -11.07
C GLU A 393 17.34 8.64 -10.00
N GLN A 394 16.91 7.71 -9.13
CA GLN A 394 15.99 8.02 -8.04
C GLN A 394 16.64 8.94 -7.00
N GLN A 395 17.93 8.81 -6.69
CA GLN A 395 18.55 9.73 -5.72
C GLN A 395 18.58 11.19 -6.24
N GLN A 396 18.64 11.36 -7.56
CA GLN A 396 18.56 12.66 -8.24
C GLN A 396 17.12 13.18 -8.43
N GLY A 397 16.12 12.46 -7.93
CA GLY A 397 14.72 12.86 -7.98
C GLY A 397 13.95 12.33 -9.19
N PHE A 398 14.57 11.58 -10.12
CA PHE A 398 13.86 11.07 -11.29
C PHE A 398 13.10 9.80 -10.96
N THR A 399 11.78 9.81 -11.12
CA THR A 399 10.95 8.62 -10.83
C THR A 399 11.09 7.53 -11.87
N MET A 400 11.47 7.85 -13.11
CA MET A 400 11.63 6.87 -14.19
C MET A 400 10.39 5.98 -14.37
N ARG A 401 9.19 6.52 -14.07
CA ARG A 401 7.91 5.81 -14.21
C ARG A 401 7.03 6.56 -15.21
N PRO A 402 6.48 5.90 -16.24
CA PRO A 402 5.64 6.55 -17.22
C PRO A 402 4.28 6.97 -16.62
N LEU A 403 3.69 8.07 -17.08
CA LEU A 403 2.40 8.57 -16.55
C LEU A 403 1.26 7.57 -16.69
N TRP A 404 1.26 6.80 -17.79
CA TRP A 404 0.25 5.77 -18.04
C TRP A 404 0.32 4.59 -17.05
N SER A 405 1.35 4.50 -16.20
CA SER A 405 1.38 3.54 -15.07
C SER A 405 0.45 3.93 -13.92
N GLY A 406 -0.20 5.10 -14.01
CA GLY A 406 -1.16 5.62 -13.04
C GLY A 406 -0.52 6.56 -12.02
N THR A 407 -1.27 7.58 -11.61
CA THR A 407 -0.83 8.63 -10.67
C THR A 407 -0.32 8.05 -9.35
N ARG A 408 -1.00 7.05 -8.79
CA ARG A 408 -0.58 6.35 -7.57
C ARG A 408 0.81 5.73 -7.73
N THR A 409 1.06 5.07 -8.85
CA THR A 409 2.35 4.45 -9.17
C THR A 409 3.43 5.53 -9.31
N VAL A 410 3.18 6.60 -10.05
CA VAL A 410 4.15 7.70 -10.25
C VAL A 410 4.39 8.54 -8.97
N SER A 411 3.43 8.55 -8.05
CA SER A 411 3.52 9.29 -6.78
C SER A 411 4.28 8.56 -5.68
N THR A 412 4.48 7.26 -5.80
CA THR A 412 5.13 6.47 -4.75
C THR A 412 6.63 6.72 -4.74
N TRP A 413 7.10 7.46 -3.75
CA TRP A 413 8.49 7.86 -3.57
C TRP A 413 8.90 7.89 -2.09
N GLU A 414 10.16 7.59 -1.81
CA GLU A 414 10.83 7.79 -0.52
C GLU A 414 12.02 8.73 -0.70
N HIS A 415 12.06 9.76 0.16
CA HIS A 415 13.17 10.70 0.21
C HIS A 415 14.28 10.14 1.11
N PHE A 416 15.52 10.27 0.65
CA PHE A 416 16.72 9.89 1.38
C PHE A 416 17.74 11.00 1.23
N ASP A 417 18.35 11.41 2.35
CA ASP A 417 19.31 12.51 2.37
C ASP A 417 20.57 12.17 1.56
N THR A 418 21.02 10.91 1.59
CA THR A 418 22.19 10.40 0.86
C THR A 418 21.88 9.15 0.04
N PHE A 419 22.71 8.89 -0.97
CA PHE A 419 22.68 7.68 -1.77
C PHE A 419 22.90 6.43 -0.91
N SER A 420 23.85 6.46 0.03
CA SER A 420 24.07 5.34 0.95
C SER A 420 22.83 5.00 1.77
N ALA A 421 22.07 5.98 2.25
CA ALA A 421 20.85 5.72 3.01
C ALA A 421 19.80 5.01 2.13
N ARG A 422 19.62 5.47 0.88
CA ARG A 422 18.76 4.79 -0.10
C ARG A 422 19.24 3.37 -0.37
N TRP A 423 20.53 3.18 -0.61
CA TRP A 423 21.09 1.88 -0.95
C TRP A 423 21.01 0.88 0.20
N THR A 424 21.30 1.32 1.44
CA THR A 424 21.12 0.50 2.64
C THR A 424 19.67 0.07 2.81
N ALA A 425 18.70 0.95 2.56
CA ALA A 425 17.29 0.58 2.58
C ALA A 425 16.95 -0.47 1.50
N ILE A 426 17.47 -0.32 0.27
CA ILE A 426 17.30 -1.29 -0.81
C ILE A 426 17.85 -2.67 -0.41
N CYS A 427 19.09 -2.71 0.11
CA CYS A 427 19.74 -3.95 0.53
C CYS A 427 19.00 -4.61 1.69
N GLY A 428 18.72 -3.85 2.76
CA GLY A 428 18.06 -4.39 3.96
C GLY A 428 16.67 -4.96 3.69
N ASN A 429 15.87 -4.29 2.84
CA ASN A 429 14.55 -4.81 2.46
C ASN A 429 14.63 -6.09 1.59
N LEU A 430 15.64 -6.22 0.71
CA LEU A 430 15.87 -7.42 -0.10
C LEU A 430 16.50 -8.57 0.71
N GLN A 431 17.31 -8.25 1.71
CA GLN A 431 17.84 -9.23 2.65
C GLN A 431 16.69 -9.84 3.46
N ASP A 432 15.76 -9.00 3.94
CA ASP A 432 14.65 -9.44 4.77
C ASP A 432 13.49 -10.08 3.99
N CYS A 433 13.16 -9.61 2.78
CA CYS A 433 11.97 -10.09 2.04
C CYS A 433 12.33 -10.46 0.59
N LYS A 434 12.40 -11.77 0.33
CA LYS A 434 12.83 -12.31 -0.97
C LYS A 434 11.71 -12.27 -2.02
N MET A 435 10.45 -12.09 -1.61
CA MET A 435 9.32 -11.87 -2.53
C MET A 435 9.46 -10.58 -3.36
N ILE A 436 10.28 -9.63 -2.93
CA ILE A 436 10.60 -8.45 -3.74
C ILE A 436 11.38 -8.88 -4.99
N LEU A 437 12.30 -9.84 -4.84
CA LEU A 437 13.11 -10.38 -5.93
C LEU A 437 12.25 -11.04 -7.02
N HIS A 438 11.17 -11.74 -6.63
CA HIS A 438 10.17 -12.29 -7.56
C HIS A 438 9.61 -11.23 -8.53
N SER A 439 9.46 -9.99 -8.04
CA SER A 439 8.95 -8.91 -8.88
C SER A 439 10.00 -8.34 -9.81
N LEU A 440 11.24 -8.21 -9.32
CA LEU A 440 12.38 -7.73 -10.10
C LEU A 440 12.77 -8.70 -11.23
N THR A 441 12.47 -10.00 -11.09
CA THR A 441 12.74 -11.01 -12.12
C THR A 441 11.63 -11.17 -13.15
N ARG A 442 10.42 -10.64 -12.92
CA ARG A 442 9.26 -10.81 -13.82
C ARG A 442 8.84 -9.55 -14.56
N ALA A 443 9.07 -8.40 -13.98
CA ALA A 443 8.67 -7.12 -14.57
C ALA A 443 9.77 -6.08 -14.36
N ASP A 444 9.78 -5.05 -15.21
CA ASP A 444 10.71 -3.92 -15.10
C ASP A 444 10.31 -3.01 -13.94
N TRP A 445 10.49 -3.50 -12.71
CA TRP A 445 10.10 -2.83 -11.46
C TRP A 445 11.31 -2.24 -10.71
N PHE A 446 12.47 -2.11 -11.37
CA PHE A 446 13.68 -1.58 -10.73
C PHE A 446 13.48 -0.14 -10.25
N CYS A 447 12.99 0.74 -11.13
CA CYS A 447 12.67 2.12 -10.76
C CYS A 447 11.59 2.18 -9.67
N LYS A 448 10.66 1.21 -9.70
CA LYS A 448 9.60 1.13 -8.71
C LYS A 448 10.16 0.85 -7.31
N TYR A 449 11.00 -0.18 -7.22
CA TYR A 449 11.61 -0.58 -5.97
C TYR A 449 12.66 0.43 -5.48
N ALA A 450 13.55 0.89 -6.35
CA ALA A 450 14.62 1.84 -5.99
C ALA A 450 14.08 3.20 -5.51
N GLY A 451 12.91 3.61 -6.00
CA GLY A 451 12.26 4.86 -5.59
C GLY A 451 11.62 4.81 -4.20
N ALA A 452 11.18 3.63 -3.75
CA ALA A 452 10.40 3.48 -2.51
C ALA A 452 10.56 2.07 -1.89
N PRO A 453 11.77 1.67 -1.48
CA PRO A 453 12.06 0.29 -1.09
C PRO A 453 11.21 -0.20 0.10
N SER A 454 10.98 0.67 1.09
CA SER A 454 10.27 0.32 2.31
C SER A 454 8.76 0.14 2.06
N LYS A 455 8.16 1.04 1.27
CA LYS A 455 6.75 0.99 0.85
C LYS A 455 6.48 -0.23 -0.02
N GLU A 456 7.39 -0.59 -0.92
CA GLU A 456 7.23 -1.80 -1.72
C GLU A 456 7.27 -3.06 -0.87
N ARG A 457 8.19 -3.15 0.12
CA ARG A 457 8.15 -4.24 1.11
C ARG A 457 6.80 -4.28 1.83
N GLY A 458 6.35 -3.14 2.37
CA GLY A 458 5.05 -3.04 3.05
C GLY A 458 3.87 -3.50 2.18
N ALA A 459 3.87 -3.11 0.90
CA ALA A 459 2.85 -3.53 -0.05
C ALA A 459 2.90 -5.05 -0.32
N LYS A 460 4.09 -5.65 -0.38
CA LYS A 460 4.24 -7.12 -0.53
C LYS A 460 3.72 -7.88 0.67
N LEU A 461 4.04 -7.43 1.88
CA LEU A 461 3.54 -8.06 3.11
C LEU A 461 2.01 -7.93 3.23
N SER A 462 1.46 -6.76 2.91
CA SER A 462 0.00 -6.56 2.88
C SER A 462 -0.69 -7.47 1.87
N ASN A 463 -0.14 -7.59 0.66
CA ASN A 463 -0.67 -8.50 -0.36
C ASN A 463 -0.59 -9.98 0.08
N ASP A 464 0.47 -10.37 0.76
CA ASP A 464 0.62 -11.72 1.31
C ASP A 464 -0.44 -12.03 2.38
N LEU A 465 -0.76 -11.07 3.26
CA LEU A 465 -1.85 -11.20 4.24
C LEU A 465 -3.22 -11.33 3.56
N LEU A 466 -3.50 -10.49 2.54
CA LEU A 466 -4.75 -10.55 1.78
C LEU A 466 -4.90 -11.87 1.04
N ASN A 467 -3.83 -12.35 0.41
CA ASN A 467 -3.80 -13.66 -0.24
C ASN A 467 -4.03 -14.78 0.78
N GLY A 468 -3.42 -14.71 1.97
CA GLY A 468 -3.64 -15.68 3.04
C GLY A 468 -5.10 -15.77 3.48
N ARG A 469 -5.78 -14.62 3.68
CA ARG A 469 -7.22 -14.59 4.01
C ARG A 469 -8.07 -15.21 2.91
N ARG A 470 -7.81 -14.83 1.65
CA ARG A 470 -8.50 -15.38 0.49
C ARG A 470 -8.30 -16.89 0.40
N ASP A 471 -7.10 -17.39 0.67
CA ASP A 471 -6.79 -18.81 0.57
C ASP A 471 -7.49 -19.63 1.66
N ILE A 472 -7.64 -19.08 2.88
CA ILE A 472 -8.47 -19.66 3.95
C ILE A 472 -9.94 -19.71 3.53
N GLN A 473 -10.50 -18.59 3.05
CA GLN A 473 -11.88 -18.54 2.57
C GLN A 473 -12.14 -19.56 1.46
N ASN A 474 -11.22 -19.65 0.50
CA ASN A 474 -11.27 -20.63 -0.57
C ASN A 474 -11.18 -22.06 -0.05
N GLN A 475 -10.38 -22.31 0.99
CA GLN A 475 -10.26 -23.63 1.60
C GLN A 475 -11.56 -24.05 2.27
N VAL A 476 -12.13 -23.19 3.11
CA VAL A 476 -13.43 -23.42 3.79
C VAL A 476 -14.53 -23.62 2.74
N GLY A 477 -14.59 -22.76 1.72
CA GLY A 477 -15.56 -22.90 0.63
C GLY A 477 -15.44 -24.25 -0.09
N ARG A 478 -14.22 -24.71 -0.39
CA ARG A 478 -14.00 -26.03 -1.00
C ARG A 478 -14.44 -27.18 -0.10
N GLU A 479 -14.20 -27.09 1.21
CA GLU A 479 -14.59 -28.11 2.18
C GLU A 479 -16.11 -28.20 2.31
N VAL A 480 -16.80 -27.06 2.44
CA VAL A 480 -18.26 -27.00 2.49
C VAL A 480 -18.88 -27.54 1.21
N ILE A 481 -18.39 -27.12 0.03
CA ILE A 481 -18.90 -27.63 -1.25
C ILE A 481 -18.72 -29.15 -1.32
N LYS A 482 -17.54 -29.66 -0.92
CA LYS A 482 -17.24 -31.09 -0.94
C LYS A 482 -18.14 -31.87 0.02
N GLU A 483 -18.33 -31.37 1.23
CA GLU A 483 -19.21 -31.96 2.24
C GLU A 483 -20.65 -32.02 1.72
N LYS A 484 -21.23 -30.87 1.33
CA LYS A 484 -22.60 -30.75 0.86
C LYS A 484 -22.88 -31.51 -0.43
N THR A 485 -21.90 -31.61 -1.32
CA THR A 485 -22.01 -32.45 -2.52
C THR A 485 -21.95 -33.94 -2.16
N SER A 486 -21.14 -34.32 -1.16
CA SER A 486 -21.03 -35.71 -0.71
C SER A 486 -22.27 -36.21 0.02
N THR A 487 -22.95 -35.32 0.76
CA THR A 487 -24.25 -35.60 1.39
C THR A 487 -25.42 -35.51 0.41
N GLN A 488 -25.16 -35.17 -0.86
CA GLN A 488 -26.17 -34.91 -1.89
C GLN A 488 -27.15 -33.77 -1.54
N ASP A 489 -26.73 -32.87 -0.66
CA ASP A 489 -27.49 -31.64 -0.38
C ASP A 489 -27.32 -30.62 -1.50
N TRP A 490 -26.15 -30.58 -2.14
CA TRP A 490 -25.83 -29.68 -3.25
C TRP A 490 -25.45 -30.42 -4.53
N PHE A 491 -25.80 -29.82 -5.66
CA PHE A 491 -25.50 -30.29 -7.01
C PHE A 491 -24.82 -29.19 -7.83
N THR A 492 -23.70 -29.53 -8.45
CA THR A 492 -22.97 -28.66 -9.37
C THR A 492 -23.45 -28.86 -10.80
N THR A 493 -23.71 -27.78 -11.52
CA THR A 493 -24.12 -27.80 -12.94
C THR A 493 -22.99 -27.36 -13.87
N ASP A 494 -23.12 -27.66 -15.16
CA ASP A 494 -22.15 -27.29 -16.21
C ASP A 494 -22.00 -25.77 -16.42
N ASP A 495 -22.94 -24.97 -15.92
CA ASP A 495 -22.90 -23.50 -15.98
C ASP A 495 -22.20 -22.88 -14.75
N PHE A 496 -21.42 -23.68 -14.00
CA PHE A 496 -20.76 -23.27 -12.75
C PHE A 496 -21.75 -22.78 -11.67
N GLU A 497 -22.99 -23.27 -11.69
CA GLU A 497 -23.97 -23.02 -10.64
C GLU A 497 -23.98 -24.19 -9.64
N ILE A 498 -24.07 -23.86 -8.36
CA ILE A 498 -24.34 -24.79 -7.28
C ILE A 498 -25.80 -24.60 -6.89
N ARG A 499 -26.58 -25.68 -6.93
CA ARG A 499 -27.98 -25.71 -6.53
C ARG A 499 -28.16 -26.66 -5.37
N ASP A 500 -29.14 -26.40 -4.52
CA ASP A 500 -29.49 -27.33 -3.45
C ASP A 500 -30.38 -28.48 -3.98
N LYS A 501 -30.78 -29.37 -3.07
CA LYS A 501 -31.67 -30.49 -3.34
C LYS A 501 -33.09 -30.10 -3.77
N ALA A 502 -33.55 -28.89 -3.44
CA ALA A 502 -34.82 -28.35 -3.91
C ALA A 502 -34.69 -27.76 -5.34
N GLY A 503 -33.45 -27.58 -5.81
CA GLY A 503 -33.13 -26.98 -7.10
C GLY A 503 -32.85 -25.48 -7.02
N ASP A 504 -32.88 -24.90 -5.81
CA ASP A 504 -32.66 -23.48 -5.57
C ASP A 504 -31.18 -23.13 -5.74
N LEU A 505 -30.92 -21.94 -6.28
CA LEU A 505 -29.57 -21.48 -6.58
C LEU A 505 -28.86 -21.07 -5.28
N VAL A 506 -27.81 -21.80 -4.93
CA VAL A 506 -26.96 -21.52 -3.76
C VAL A 506 -25.79 -20.61 -4.14
N LEU A 507 -25.17 -20.89 -5.28
CA LEU A 507 -24.04 -20.09 -5.76
C LEU A 507 -24.05 -20.05 -7.28
N LYS A 508 -23.92 -18.84 -7.83
CA LYS A 508 -23.68 -18.64 -9.26
C LYS A 508 -22.22 -18.30 -9.49
N GLY A 509 -21.50 -19.09 -10.26
CA GLY A 509 -20.16 -18.72 -10.71
C GLY A 509 -20.19 -17.38 -11.46
N GLY A 510 -19.25 -16.48 -11.16
CA GLY A 510 -19.20 -15.12 -11.75
C GLY A 510 -18.85 -15.08 -13.25
N HIS A 511 -18.87 -16.20 -13.96
CA HIS A 511 -18.34 -16.35 -15.29
C HIS A 511 -19.23 -17.22 -16.18
N LEU A 512 -19.40 -16.79 -17.44
CA LEU A 512 -20.01 -17.60 -18.50
C LEU A 512 -19.36 -19.00 -18.52
N GLY A 513 -20.20 -20.04 -18.53
CA GLY A 513 -19.77 -21.42 -18.68
C GLY A 513 -18.79 -21.59 -19.85
N ASP A 514 -17.85 -22.52 -19.70
CA ASP A 514 -16.76 -22.76 -20.66
C ASP A 514 -17.27 -22.91 -22.11
N LYS A 515 -18.44 -23.55 -22.26
CA LYS A 515 -19.14 -23.72 -23.54
C LYS A 515 -19.60 -22.39 -24.16
N LYS A 516 -20.21 -21.49 -23.37
CA LYS A 516 -20.64 -20.16 -23.83
C LYS A 516 -19.45 -19.26 -24.15
N ARG A 517 -18.36 -19.35 -23.37
CA ARG A 517 -17.09 -18.66 -23.67
C ARG A 517 -16.49 -19.12 -25.00
N ARG A 518 -16.43 -20.43 -25.24
CA ARG A 518 -15.96 -21.00 -26.53
C ARG A 518 -16.84 -20.55 -27.69
N GLN A 519 -18.16 -20.52 -27.52
CA GLN A 519 -19.08 -20.03 -28.55
C GLN A 519 -18.93 -18.53 -28.84
N LEU A 520 -18.69 -17.70 -27.83
CA LEU A 520 -18.41 -16.27 -28.01
C LEU A 520 -17.06 -16.03 -28.70
N ALA A 521 -16.03 -16.82 -28.37
CA ALA A 521 -14.73 -16.76 -29.02
C ALA A 521 -14.76 -17.20 -30.50
N LEU A 522 -15.73 -18.04 -30.89
CA LEU A 522 -15.90 -18.46 -32.28
C LEU A 522 -16.60 -17.41 -33.16
N ARG A 523 -17.30 -16.42 -32.58
CA ARG A 523 -18.02 -15.36 -33.33
C ARG A 523 -17.11 -14.38 -34.08
N SER A 524 -15.79 -14.44 -33.90
CA SER A 524 -14.84 -13.56 -34.59
C SER A 524 -14.40 -14.06 -35.97
N ASN A 525 -14.75 -15.27 -36.38
CA ASN A 525 -14.35 -15.82 -37.70
C ASN A 525 -15.47 -15.84 -38.75
N GLU A 526 -16.71 -15.49 -38.40
CA GLU A 526 -17.86 -15.59 -39.31
C GLU A 526 -18.41 -14.23 -39.78
N ARG A 527 -17.70 -13.12 -39.51
CA ARG A 527 -18.12 -11.77 -39.93
C ARG A 527 -17.38 -11.18 -41.13
N ASP A 528 -16.52 -11.95 -41.80
CA ASP A 528 -15.84 -11.55 -43.04
C ASP A 528 -15.98 -12.62 -44.14
N ILE A 529 -17.22 -12.94 -44.53
CA ILE A 529 -17.53 -13.57 -45.83
C ILE A 529 -18.64 -12.78 -46.51
#